data_AF-A0A1M5PJB4-F1
#
_entry.id   AF-A0A1M5PJB4-F1
#
_cell.length_a   1.000
_cell.length_b   1.000
_cell.length_c   1.000
_cell.angle_alpha   90.00
_cell.angle_beta   90.00
_cell.angle_gamma   90.00
#
_symmetry.space_group_name_H-M   'P 1'
#
loop_
_entity.id
_entity.type
_entity.pdbx_description
1 polymer ?
#
loop_
_entity_poly.entity_id
_entity_poly.type
_entity_poly.pdbx_seq_one_letter_code
_entity_poly.pdbx_strand_id
1 'polypeptide(L)'
;MEEHPSAYPMEILKKIYPNYKDLISYVKLDTSMELDKNEYEEIEETVQESFNSQIVMGSKYKTRIEQETQKDQMMISGLLISIVFGIIGLTNVVNTLVTSIMARKMEFATMQSIGMTKKQMIARITQDGIVLCLSSFIVAVPISYFLIDILGNQLLLLTGFNGKIFMIGCTILFFIMMVVTLITSYIVTWSLNKKTLTERIADAG
;
A
#
# COMPACT_ATOMS: atom_id res chain seq x y z
N MET A 1 11.37 17.19 33.45
CA MET A 1 10.26 17.53 34.36
C MET A 1 10.23 19.04 34.43
N GLU A 2 9.51 19.69 33.51
CA GLU A 2 9.36 21.14 33.51
C GLU A 2 7.89 21.45 33.78
N GLU A 3 7.63 21.96 34.98
CA GLU A 3 6.37 22.58 35.36
C GLU A 3 6.19 23.83 34.50
N HIS A 4 5.08 23.92 33.76
CA HIS A 4 4.65 25.17 33.15
C HIS A 4 3.90 26.01 34.20
N PRO A 5 4.46 27.11 34.72
CA PRO A 5 3.80 27.95 35.69
C PRO A 5 3.17 29.13 34.93
N SER A 6 1.92 28.99 34.52
CA SER A 6 1.18 30.12 33.93
C SER A 6 -0.21 30.28 34.54
N ALA A 7 -0.30 30.20 35.86
CA ALA A 7 -1.42 30.76 36.60
C ALA A 7 -1.00 32.14 37.12
N TYR A 8 -1.22 33.19 36.34
CA TYR A 8 -1.07 34.56 36.84
C TYR A 8 -2.02 34.77 38.03
N PRO A 9 -1.57 35.38 39.15
CA PRO A 9 -2.41 35.55 40.32
C PRO A 9 -3.60 36.46 40.00
N MET A 10 -4.80 35.97 40.27
CA MET A 10 -6.11 36.58 39.96
C MET A 10 -6.25 38.04 40.46
N GLU A 11 -5.44 38.42 41.45
CA GLU A 11 -5.38 39.77 42.01
C GLU A 11 -4.90 40.84 41.01
N ILE A 12 -3.92 40.51 40.15
CA ILE A 12 -3.38 41.46 39.17
C ILE A 12 -4.41 41.74 38.08
N LEU A 13 -5.13 40.70 37.65
CA LEU A 13 -6.18 40.81 36.63
C LEU A 13 -7.32 41.75 37.08
N LYS A 14 -7.75 41.62 38.34
CA LYS A 14 -8.81 42.45 38.94
C LYS A 14 -8.42 43.93 39.04
N LYS A 15 -7.12 44.24 39.18
CA LYS A 15 -6.63 45.61 39.32
C LYS A 15 -6.53 46.36 37.99
N ILE A 16 -6.26 45.62 36.90
CA ILE A 16 -6.08 46.19 35.56
C ILE A 16 -7.41 46.25 34.80
N TYR A 17 -8.30 45.27 35.01
CA TYR A 17 -9.62 45.20 34.38
C TYR A 17 -10.73 45.05 35.43
N PRO A 18 -11.31 46.16 35.92
CA PRO A 18 -12.38 46.09 36.93
C PRO A 18 -13.65 45.37 36.43
N ASN A 19 -13.90 45.37 35.10
CA ASN A 19 -14.97 44.58 34.45
C ASN A 19 -14.43 43.32 33.74
N TYR A 20 -13.46 42.62 34.33
CA TYR A 20 -12.88 41.39 33.76
C TYR A 20 -13.92 40.30 33.43
N LYS A 21 -15.07 40.27 34.12
CA LYS A 21 -16.14 39.27 33.92
C LYS A 21 -16.73 39.31 32.51
N ASP A 22 -16.80 40.49 31.89
CA ASP A 22 -17.36 40.67 30.54
C ASP A 22 -16.31 40.40 29.44
N LEU A 23 -15.06 40.15 29.83
CA LEU A 23 -13.91 39.93 28.94
C LEU A 23 -13.50 38.44 28.88
N ILE A 24 -14.19 37.56 29.61
CA ILE A 24 -13.91 36.11 29.60
C ILE A 24 -14.57 35.49 28.37
N SER A 25 -13.79 35.34 27.28
CA SER A 25 -14.28 34.75 26.03
C SER A 25 -14.31 33.22 26.06
N TYR A 26 -13.41 32.57 26.82
CA TYR A 26 -13.40 31.11 27.01
C TYR A 26 -12.60 30.76 28.27
N VAL A 27 -12.91 29.63 28.89
CA VAL A 27 -12.16 29.05 30.01
C VAL A 27 -11.55 27.75 29.54
N LYS A 28 -10.21 27.63 29.60
CA LYS A 28 -9.49 26.41 29.25
C LYS A 28 -9.14 25.66 30.53
N LEU A 29 -9.65 24.45 30.68
CA LEU A 29 -9.31 23.53 31.77
C LEU A 29 -8.38 22.46 31.19
N ASP A 30 -7.10 22.52 31.53
CA ASP A 30 -6.12 21.53 31.11
C ASP A 30 -5.93 20.51 32.23
N THR A 31 -6.28 19.25 31.99
CA THR A 31 -5.97 18.14 32.91
C THR A 31 -4.50 17.74 32.74
N SER A 32 -3.79 17.53 33.86
CA SER A 32 -2.37 17.16 33.88
C SER A 32 -2.08 15.71 33.50
N MET A 33 -3.08 14.83 33.51
CA MET A 33 -3.01 13.42 33.10
C MET A 33 -3.78 13.19 31.80
N GLU A 34 -3.27 12.30 30.94
CA GLU A 34 -4.04 11.84 29.77
C GLU A 34 -5.27 11.07 30.28
N LEU A 35 -6.45 11.46 29.83
CA LEU A 35 -7.71 10.79 30.15
C LEU A 35 -7.70 9.36 29.60
N ASP A 36 -8.12 8.39 30.41
CA ASP A 36 -8.40 7.04 29.92
C ASP A 36 -9.66 7.05 29.04
N LYS A 37 -9.84 6.00 28.21
CA LYS A 37 -10.99 5.88 27.30
C LYS A 37 -12.33 6.07 28.03
N ASN A 38 -12.50 5.41 29.17
CA ASN A 38 -13.76 5.44 29.92
C ASN A 38 -14.03 6.82 30.53
N GLU A 39 -12.99 7.49 31.04
CA GLU A 39 -13.09 8.83 31.61
C GLU A 39 -13.40 9.88 30.53
N TYR A 40 -12.82 9.72 29.34
CA TYR A 40 -13.14 10.60 28.21
C TYR A 40 -14.58 10.43 27.73
N GLU A 41 -15.06 9.17 27.60
CA GLU A 41 -16.44 8.89 27.20
C GLU A 41 -17.47 9.42 28.20
N GLU A 42 -17.24 9.25 29.51
CA GLU A 42 -18.13 9.75 30.57
C GLU A 42 -18.22 11.29 30.60
N ILE A 43 -17.09 11.98 30.43
CA ILE A 43 -17.07 13.44 30.39
C ILE A 43 -17.67 13.95 29.07
N GLU A 44 -17.44 13.28 27.93
CA GLU A 44 -18.05 13.66 26.65
C GLU A 44 -19.58 13.51 26.69
N GLU A 45 -20.09 12.43 27.29
CA GLU A 45 -21.53 12.22 27.51
C GLU A 45 -22.13 13.32 28.40
N THR A 46 -21.49 13.61 29.54
CA THR A 46 -21.94 14.68 30.46
C THR A 46 -21.97 16.06 29.79
N VAL A 47 -20.98 16.34 28.94
CA VAL A 47 -20.92 17.60 28.18
C VAL A 47 -22.00 17.65 27.10
N GLN A 48 -22.28 16.54 26.41
CA GLN A 48 -23.36 16.47 25.42
C GLN A 48 -24.75 16.62 26.06
N GLU A 49 -24.98 15.98 27.21
CA GLU A 49 -26.23 16.09 27.98
C GLU A 49 -26.46 17.51 28.52
N SER A 50 -25.39 18.27 28.76
CA SER A 50 -25.51 19.66 29.21
C SER A 50 -26.08 20.62 28.15
N PHE A 51 -26.20 20.17 26.88
CA PHE A 51 -26.64 20.96 25.70
C PHE A 51 -25.92 22.31 25.52
N ASN A 52 -24.76 22.49 26.15
CA ASN A 52 -24.05 23.75 26.15
C ASN A 52 -23.03 23.82 25.00
N SER A 53 -23.40 24.49 23.92
CA SER A 53 -22.56 24.67 22.72
C SER A 53 -21.30 25.50 22.95
N GLN A 54 -21.14 26.12 24.11
CA GLN A 54 -19.94 26.89 24.47
C GLN A 54 -18.83 26.01 25.05
N ILE A 55 -19.12 24.76 25.42
CA ILE A 55 -18.13 23.82 25.93
C ILE A 55 -17.48 23.10 24.75
N VAL A 56 -16.25 23.48 24.43
CA VAL A 56 -15.43 22.79 23.41
C VAL A 56 -14.43 21.89 24.12
N MET A 57 -14.62 20.58 24.02
CA MET A 57 -13.71 19.59 24.57
C MET A 57 -12.67 19.19 23.51
N GLY A 58 -11.40 19.41 23.83
CA GLY A 58 -10.27 18.85 23.10
C GLY A 58 -9.54 17.86 23.98
N SER A 59 -9.33 16.63 23.50
CA SER A 59 -8.55 15.61 24.20
C SER A 59 -7.45 15.06 23.31
N LYS A 60 -6.25 14.87 23.89
CA LYS A 60 -5.16 14.16 23.22
C LYS A 60 -5.57 12.73 22.85
N TYR A 61 -6.47 12.12 23.63
CA TYR A 61 -7.06 10.82 23.33
C TYR A 61 -7.85 10.86 22.01
N LYS A 62 -8.81 11.79 21.88
CA LYS A 62 -9.61 11.98 20.65
C LYS A 62 -8.73 12.25 19.44
N THR A 63 -7.73 13.13 19.58
CA THR A 63 -6.78 13.43 18.49
C THR A 63 -5.95 12.21 18.09
N ARG A 64 -5.53 11.35 19.03
CA ARG A 64 -4.84 10.09 18.72
C ARG A 64 -5.76 9.13 17.96
N ILE A 65 -6.99 8.94 18.41
CA ILE A 65 -7.97 8.06 17.75
C ILE A 65 -8.31 8.57 16.34
N GLU A 66 -8.51 9.88 16.16
CA GLU A 66 -8.75 10.46 14.83
C GLU A 66 -7.55 10.30 13.91
N GLN A 67 -6.32 10.46 14.42
CA GLN A 67 -5.10 10.25 13.64
C GLN A 67 -4.86 8.77 13.30
N GLU A 68 -5.15 7.85 14.21
CA GLU A 68 -5.11 6.39 13.95
C GLU A 68 -6.14 6.00 12.91
N THR A 69 -7.38 6.47 13.06
CA THR A 69 -8.46 6.21 12.10
C THR A 69 -8.11 6.73 10.71
N GLN A 70 -7.54 7.94 10.59
CA GLN A 70 -7.10 8.48 9.30
C GLN A 70 -5.95 7.66 8.68
N LYS A 71 -5.00 7.20 9.49
CA LYS A 71 -3.91 6.32 9.02
C LYS A 71 -4.44 4.98 8.53
N ASP A 72 -5.38 4.37 9.26
CA ASP A 72 -6.00 3.11 8.88
C ASP A 72 -6.78 3.24 7.57
N GLN A 73 -7.55 4.32 7.40
CA GLN A 73 -8.25 4.59 6.14
C GLN A 73 -7.28 4.78 4.96
N MET A 74 -6.18 5.51 5.17
CA MET A 74 -5.13 5.67 4.16
C MET A 74 -4.42 4.35 3.83
N MET A 75 -4.19 3.50 4.84
CA MET A 75 -3.59 2.18 4.66
C MET A 75 -4.51 1.25 3.88
N ILE A 76 -5.80 1.18 4.24
CA ILE A 76 -6.78 0.32 3.55
C ILE A 76 -6.94 0.75 2.09
N SER A 77 -7.09 2.05 1.83
CA SER A 77 -7.19 2.56 0.46
C SER A 77 -5.93 2.28 -0.35
N GLY A 78 -4.75 2.49 0.23
CA GLY A 78 -3.46 2.13 -0.38
C GLY A 78 -3.34 0.65 -0.71
N LEU A 79 -3.76 -0.24 0.20
CA LEU A 79 -3.76 -1.69 -0.03
C LEU A 79 -4.70 -2.09 -1.17
N LEU A 80 -5.92 -1.56 -1.21
CA LEU A 80 -6.87 -1.83 -2.29
C LEU A 80 -6.32 -1.43 -3.65
N ILE A 81 -5.75 -0.23 -3.75
CA ILE A 81 -5.12 0.27 -4.98
C ILE A 81 -3.93 -0.64 -5.36
N SER A 82 -3.08 -0.99 -4.40
CA SER A 82 -1.93 -1.88 -4.63
C SER A 82 -2.35 -3.25 -5.16
N ILE A 83 -3.44 -3.83 -4.64
CA ILE A 83 -3.96 -5.12 -5.12
C ILE A 83 -4.42 -5.01 -6.57
N VAL A 84 -5.19 -3.96 -6.90
CA VAL A 84 -5.68 -3.74 -8.26
C VAL A 84 -4.53 -3.61 -9.25
N PHE A 85 -3.55 -2.74 -8.97
CA PHE A 85 -2.36 -2.60 -9.82
C PHE A 85 -1.50 -3.86 -9.84
N GLY A 86 -1.41 -4.59 -8.74
CA GLY A 86 -0.75 -5.89 -8.67
C GLY A 86 -1.35 -6.90 -9.65
N ILE A 87 -2.68 -7.01 -9.67
CA ILE A 87 -3.40 -7.89 -10.61
C ILE A 87 -3.16 -7.44 -12.05
N ILE A 88 -3.27 -6.14 -12.34
CA ILE A 88 -3.02 -5.59 -13.69
C ILE A 88 -1.60 -5.92 -14.15
N GLY A 89 -0.60 -5.73 -13.29
CA GLY A 89 0.80 -6.05 -13.58
C GLY A 89 1.02 -7.54 -13.83
N LEU A 90 0.43 -8.41 -13.01
CA LEU A 90 0.49 -9.87 -13.18
C LEU A 90 -0.12 -10.28 -14.52
N THR A 91 -1.31 -9.78 -14.84
CA THR A 91 -1.97 -10.04 -16.13
C THR A 91 -1.10 -9.59 -17.30
N ASN A 92 -0.44 -8.44 -17.19
CA ASN A 92 0.43 -7.93 -18.25
C ASN A 92 1.62 -8.88 -18.53
N VAL A 93 2.25 -9.41 -17.50
CA VAL A 93 3.35 -10.36 -17.67
C VAL A 93 2.88 -11.66 -18.30
N VAL A 94 1.75 -12.21 -17.86
CA VAL A 94 1.15 -13.40 -18.47
C VAL A 94 0.87 -13.14 -19.95
N ASN A 95 0.21 -12.03 -20.28
CA ASN A 95 -0.15 -11.69 -21.65
C ASN A 95 1.08 -11.47 -22.54
N THR A 96 2.11 -10.80 -22.03
CA THR A 96 3.37 -10.57 -22.74
C THR A 96 4.09 -11.89 -23.03
N LEU A 97 4.16 -12.79 -22.04
CA LEU A 97 4.79 -14.10 -22.21
C LEU A 97 4.02 -14.97 -23.20
N VAL A 98 2.70 -15.07 -23.04
CA VAL A 98 1.85 -15.85 -23.95
C VAL A 98 1.99 -15.32 -25.38
N THR A 99 1.95 -14.01 -25.58
CA THR A 99 2.12 -13.38 -26.90
C THR A 99 3.48 -13.72 -27.51
N SER A 100 4.57 -13.57 -26.74
CA SER A 100 5.93 -13.89 -27.18
C SER A 100 6.10 -15.36 -27.57
N ILE A 101 5.44 -16.27 -26.86
CA ILE A 101 5.47 -17.70 -27.18
C ILE A 101 4.64 -17.99 -28.44
N MET A 102 3.44 -17.42 -28.54
CA MET A 102 2.54 -17.64 -29.68
C MET A 102 3.16 -17.11 -30.99
N ALA A 103 3.91 -16.02 -30.94
CA ALA A 103 4.67 -15.50 -32.07
C ALA A 103 5.70 -16.51 -32.60
N ARG A 104 6.29 -17.32 -31.71
CA ARG A 104 7.33 -18.32 -32.02
C ARG A 104 6.79 -19.75 -32.09
N LYS A 105 5.47 -19.93 -32.20
CA LYS A 105 4.84 -21.26 -32.21
C LYS A 105 5.41 -22.18 -33.30
N MET A 106 5.71 -21.64 -34.48
CA MET A 106 6.24 -22.40 -35.61
C MET A 106 7.69 -22.83 -35.36
N GLU A 107 8.52 -21.97 -34.75
CA GLU A 107 9.88 -22.32 -34.34
C GLU A 107 9.86 -23.49 -33.34
N PHE A 108 8.95 -23.47 -32.37
CA PHE A 108 8.78 -24.57 -31.43
C PHE A 108 8.31 -25.86 -32.10
N ALA A 109 7.39 -25.80 -33.06
CA ALA A 109 6.96 -26.98 -33.82
C ALA A 109 8.10 -27.59 -34.66
N THR A 110 8.91 -26.75 -35.30
CA THR A 110 10.12 -27.17 -36.02
C THR A 110 11.12 -27.81 -35.07
N MET A 111 11.40 -27.18 -33.93
CA MET A 111 12.30 -27.72 -32.91
C MET A 111 11.80 -29.06 -32.34
N GLN A 112 10.50 -29.22 -32.10
CA GLN A 112 9.93 -30.50 -31.67
C GLN A 112 10.09 -31.59 -32.74
N SER A 113 10.03 -31.23 -34.03
CA SER A 113 10.18 -32.19 -35.14
C SER A 113 11.61 -32.72 -35.27
N ILE A 114 12.62 -31.92 -34.89
CA ILE A 114 14.03 -32.35 -34.80
C ILE A 114 14.39 -32.99 -33.45
N GLY A 115 13.41 -33.18 -32.55
CA GLY A 115 13.58 -33.93 -31.30
C GLY A 115 13.61 -33.10 -30.00
N MET A 116 13.24 -31.82 -30.01
CA MET A 116 13.16 -31.03 -28.78
C MET A 116 12.15 -31.62 -27.79
N THR A 117 12.61 -31.87 -26.56
CA THR A 117 11.76 -32.39 -25.48
C THR A 117 10.88 -31.30 -24.84
N LYS A 118 9.76 -31.71 -24.22
CA LYS A 118 8.89 -30.79 -23.46
C LYS A 118 9.63 -30.05 -22.33
N LYS A 119 10.61 -30.70 -21.70
CA LYS A 119 11.43 -30.11 -20.64
C LYS A 119 12.31 -28.97 -21.16
N GLN A 120 12.94 -29.15 -22.33
CA GLN A 120 13.73 -28.11 -22.98
C GLN A 120 12.87 -26.91 -23.39
N MET A 121 11.65 -27.17 -23.89
CA MET A 121 10.71 -26.11 -24.23
C MET A 121 10.30 -25.29 -22.99
N ILE A 122 9.94 -25.96 -21.88
CA ILE A 122 9.62 -25.27 -20.62
C ILE A 122 10.82 -24.46 -20.14
N ALA A 123 12.02 -25.03 -20.13
CA ALA A 123 13.23 -24.33 -19.69
C ALA A 123 13.49 -23.06 -20.51
N ARG A 124 13.32 -23.13 -21.84
CA ARG A 124 13.51 -21.98 -22.73
C ARG A 124 12.49 -20.88 -22.49
N ILE A 125 11.21 -21.24 -22.32
CA ILE A 125 10.14 -20.27 -22.05
C ILE A 125 10.34 -19.63 -20.66
N THR A 126 10.67 -20.43 -19.66
CA THR A 126 10.96 -19.93 -18.31
C THR A 126 12.13 -18.94 -18.33
N GLN A 127 13.18 -19.19 -19.12
CA GLN A 127 14.28 -18.24 -19.27
C GLN A 127 13.82 -16.88 -19.81
N ASP A 128 12.98 -16.86 -20.85
CA ASP A 128 12.44 -15.60 -21.38
C ASP A 128 11.61 -14.86 -20.32
N GLY A 129 10.83 -15.59 -19.52
CA GLY A 129 10.07 -14.99 -18.43
C GLY A 129 10.92 -14.49 -17.27
N ILE A 130 11.99 -15.20 -16.92
CA ILE A 130 12.96 -14.73 -15.93
C ILE A 130 13.63 -13.43 -16.41
N VAL A 131 14.03 -13.36 -17.68
CA VAL A 131 14.61 -12.15 -18.26
C VAL A 131 13.61 -10.98 -18.22
N LEU A 132 12.34 -11.24 -18.52
CA LEU A 132 11.28 -10.23 -18.42
C LEU A 132 11.10 -9.73 -16.97
N CYS A 133 11.04 -10.64 -16.01
CA CYS A 133 10.89 -10.30 -14.59
C CYS A 133 12.11 -9.53 -14.05
N LEU A 134 13.33 -9.98 -14.35
CA LEU A 134 14.57 -9.34 -13.92
C LEU A 134 14.73 -7.94 -14.52
N SER A 135 14.54 -7.81 -15.83
CA SER A 135 14.62 -6.50 -16.51
C SER A 135 13.59 -5.52 -15.95
N SER A 136 12.36 -5.97 -15.73
CA SER A 136 11.31 -5.16 -15.11
C SER A 136 11.69 -4.75 -13.69
N PHE A 137 12.22 -5.66 -12.87
CA PHE A 137 12.62 -5.37 -11.49
C PHE A 137 13.76 -4.35 -11.40
N ILE A 138 14.80 -4.53 -12.23
CA ILE A 138 15.97 -3.64 -12.29
C ILE A 138 15.57 -2.21 -12.70
N VAL A 139 14.58 -2.06 -13.57
CA VAL A 139 14.11 -0.75 -14.03
C VAL A 139 13.09 -0.15 -13.06
N ALA A 140 12.12 -0.94 -12.61
CA ALA A 140 11.01 -0.43 -11.80
C ALA A 140 11.44 -0.02 -10.39
N VAL A 141 12.25 -0.82 -9.69
CA VAL A 141 12.61 -0.54 -8.28
C VAL A 141 13.33 0.80 -8.11
N PRO A 142 14.38 1.14 -8.89
CA PRO A 142 15.05 2.44 -8.78
C PRO A 142 14.13 3.61 -9.12
N ILE A 143 13.33 3.48 -10.18
CA ILE A 143 12.39 4.51 -10.60
C ILE A 143 11.35 4.77 -9.50
N SER A 144 10.77 3.70 -8.94
CA SER A 144 9.80 3.79 -7.84
C SER A 144 10.41 4.41 -6.60
N TYR A 145 11.62 4.00 -6.21
CA TYR A 145 12.31 4.57 -5.04
C TYR A 145 12.57 6.07 -5.22
N PHE A 146 13.06 6.48 -6.40
CA PHE A 146 13.32 7.88 -6.72
C PHE A 146 12.04 8.73 -6.72
N LEU A 147 10.94 8.21 -7.27
CA LEU A 147 9.64 8.89 -7.26
C LEU A 147 9.11 9.08 -5.83
N ILE A 148 9.23 8.05 -4.99
CA ILE A 148 8.78 8.13 -3.59
C ILE A 148 9.60 9.16 -2.81
N ASP A 149 10.92 9.23 -3.03
CA ASP A 149 11.79 10.21 -2.37
C ASP A 149 11.41 11.65 -2.73
N ILE A 150 11.20 11.93 -4.03
CA ILE A 150 10.77 13.25 -4.51
C ILE A 150 9.40 13.63 -3.95
N LEU A 151 8.43 12.70 -4.06
CA LEU A 151 7.07 12.95 -3.62
C LEU A 151 7.00 13.08 -2.10
N GLY A 152 7.79 12.31 -1.36
CA GLY A 152 7.82 12.38 0.10
C GLY A 152 8.42 13.67 0.64
N ASN A 153 9.36 14.28 -0.08
CA ASN A 153 9.96 15.54 0.32
C ASN A 153 9.09 16.76 -0.06
N GLN A 154 8.30 16.68 -1.13
CA GLN A 154 7.43 17.78 -1.57
C GLN A 154 6.00 17.71 -1.05
N LEU A 155 5.47 16.50 -0.88
CA LEU A 155 4.12 16.24 -0.41
C LEU A 155 4.23 15.68 1.00
N LEU A 156 4.03 16.56 2.00
CA LEU A 156 4.07 16.29 3.45
C LEU A 156 3.07 15.20 3.93
N LEU A 157 2.45 14.46 3.00
CA LEU A 157 1.55 13.33 3.19
C LEU A 157 2.29 11.99 3.36
N LEU A 158 3.58 11.88 3.02
CA LEU A 158 4.34 10.61 3.06
C LEU A 158 5.44 10.58 4.13
N THR A 159 5.22 11.20 5.29
CA THR A 159 6.21 11.32 6.38
C THR A 159 6.51 10.00 7.14
N GLY A 160 6.26 8.83 6.53
CA GLY A 160 6.41 7.51 7.13
C GLY A 160 7.05 6.46 6.21
N PHE A 161 7.68 6.86 5.11
CA PHE A 161 8.30 5.91 4.19
C PHE A 161 9.49 5.18 4.83
N ASN A 162 9.40 3.85 4.90
CA ASN A 162 10.50 3.01 5.32
C ASN A 162 11.01 2.20 4.13
N GLY A 163 12.20 2.57 3.63
CA GLY A 163 12.83 1.90 2.49
C GLY A 163 13.02 0.39 2.68
N LYS A 164 13.16 -0.10 3.92
CA LYS A 164 13.27 -1.54 4.19
C LYS A 164 11.95 -2.28 3.91
N ILE A 165 10.82 -1.71 4.35
CA ILE A 165 9.49 -2.29 4.12
C ILE A 165 9.18 -2.30 2.62
N PHE A 166 9.52 -1.21 1.92
CA PHE A 166 9.40 -1.14 0.47
C PHE A 166 10.20 -2.23 -0.25
N MET A 167 11.48 -2.39 0.09
CA MET A 167 12.33 -3.42 -0.51
C MET A 167 11.81 -4.85 -0.24
N ILE A 168 11.28 -5.10 0.96
CA ILE A 168 10.63 -6.38 1.29
C ILE A 168 9.42 -6.61 0.38
N GLY A 169 8.55 -5.60 0.23
CA GLY A 169 7.38 -5.68 -0.67
C GLY A 169 7.76 -5.95 -2.12
N CYS A 170 8.76 -5.24 -2.66
CA CYS A 170 9.29 -5.48 -4.00
C CYS A 170 9.84 -6.90 -4.15
N THR A 171 10.54 -7.41 -3.14
CA THR A 171 11.11 -8.77 -3.15
C THR A 171 10.00 -9.82 -3.16
N ILE A 172 8.97 -9.67 -2.33
CA ILE A 172 7.81 -10.57 -2.31
C ILE A 172 7.12 -10.57 -3.68
N LEU A 173 6.87 -9.40 -4.27
CA LEU A 173 6.28 -9.28 -5.60
C LEU A 173 7.14 -9.98 -6.66
N PHE A 174 8.46 -9.79 -6.64
CA PHE A 174 9.37 -10.46 -7.57
C PHE A 174 9.24 -12.00 -7.49
N PHE A 175 9.16 -12.57 -6.30
CA PHE A 175 8.93 -14.01 -6.14
C PHE A 175 7.56 -14.46 -6.67
N ILE A 176 6.50 -13.67 -6.44
CA ILE A 176 5.17 -13.96 -6.99
C ILE A 176 5.22 -13.96 -8.53
N MET A 177 5.89 -12.97 -9.15
CA MET A 177 6.07 -12.90 -10.60
C MET A 177 6.82 -14.11 -11.16
N MET A 178 7.85 -14.59 -10.44
CA MET A 178 8.61 -15.79 -10.81
C MET A 178 7.73 -17.05 -10.78
N VAL A 179 6.92 -17.22 -9.73
CA VAL A 179 5.97 -18.34 -9.61
C VAL A 179 4.95 -18.29 -10.75
N VAL A 180 4.38 -17.12 -11.03
CA VAL A 180 3.41 -16.94 -12.12
C VAL A 180 4.02 -17.22 -13.49
N THR A 181 5.28 -16.84 -13.70
CA THR A 181 6.03 -17.17 -14.91
C THR A 181 6.14 -18.69 -15.09
N LEU A 182 6.57 -19.42 -14.05
CA LEU A 182 6.70 -20.88 -14.09
C LEU A 182 5.36 -21.58 -14.40
N ILE A 183 4.28 -21.14 -13.74
CA ILE A 183 2.93 -21.65 -13.98
C ILE A 183 2.53 -21.40 -15.43
N THR A 184 2.74 -20.18 -15.94
CA THR A 184 2.42 -19.82 -17.32
C THR A 184 3.21 -20.65 -18.32
N SER A 185 4.52 -20.83 -18.11
CA SER A 185 5.36 -21.67 -18.98
C SER A 185 4.86 -23.12 -19.04
N TYR A 186 4.42 -23.68 -17.91
CA TYR A 186 3.87 -25.03 -17.86
C TYR A 186 2.52 -25.13 -18.59
N ILE A 187 1.59 -24.22 -18.30
CA ILE A 187 0.25 -24.19 -18.92
C ILE A 187 0.36 -24.02 -20.45
N VAL A 188 1.19 -23.09 -20.91
CA VAL A 188 1.34 -22.81 -22.34
C VAL A 188 1.98 -23.99 -23.06
N THR A 189 3.01 -24.63 -22.49
CA THR A 189 3.63 -25.82 -23.09
C THR A 189 2.64 -26.97 -23.18
N TRP A 190 1.80 -27.17 -22.16
CA TRP A 190 0.75 -28.18 -22.20
C TRP A 190 -0.29 -27.89 -23.29
N SER A 191 -0.71 -26.62 -23.42
CA SER A 191 -1.64 -26.16 -24.44
C SER A 191 -1.09 -26.36 -25.86
N LEU A 192 0.15 -25.97 -26.12
CA LEU A 192 0.79 -26.10 -27.43
C LEU A 192 0.93 -27.56 -27.86
N ASN A 193 1.28 -28.45 -26.93
CA ASN A 193 1.41 -29.88 -27.24
C ASN A 193 0.06 -30.57 -27.49
N LYS A 194 -1.04 -30.07 -26.93
CA LYS A 194 -2.37 -30.60 -27.26
C LYS A 194 -2.79 -30.23 -28.68
N LYS A 195 -2.54 -28.97 -29.08
CA LYS A 195 -2.92 -28.46 -30.41
C LYS A 195 -2.16 -29.16 -31.54
N THR A 196 -0.84 -29.36 -31.38
CA THR A 196 -0.03 -30.06 -32.39
C THR A 196 -0.42 -31.54 -32.54
N LEU A 197 -0.86 -32.18 -31.46
CA LEU A 197 -1.40 -33.54 -31.53
C LEU A 197 -2.74 -33.58 -32.25
N THR A 198 -3.68 -32.67 -31.93
CA THR A 198 -5.00 -32.62 -32.56
C THR A 198 -4.95 -32.30 -34.06
N GLU A 199 -4.04 -31.42 -34.48
CA GLU A 199 -3.82 -31.14 -35.91
C GLU A 199 -3.26 -32.38 -36.64
N ARG A 200 -2.34 -33.13 -36.00
CA ARG A 200 -1.79 -34.37 -36.57
C ARG A 200 -2.80 -35.50 -36.74
N ILE A 201 -3.78 -35.63 -35.83
CA ILE A 201 -4.87 -36.61 -35.99
C ILE A 201 -5.97 -36.13 -36.93
N ALA A 202 -6.14 -34.80 -37.11
CA ALA A 202 -7.08 -34.25 -38.08
C ALA A 202 -6.60 -34.40 -39.53
N ASP A 203 -5.28 -34.34 -39.77
CA ASP A 203 -4.70 -34.55 -41.11
C ASP A 203 -4.48 -36.04 -41.46
N ALA A 204 -4.64 -36.96 -40.50
CA ALA A 204 -4.38 -38.39 -40.67
C ALA A 204 -5.63 -39.25 -40.91
N GLY A 205 -6.82 -38.64 -41.05
CA GLY A 205 -8.10 -39.31 -41.35
C GLY A 205 -8.77 -38.71 -42.57
#